data_AF-Q0CXW4-F1
#
_entry.id   AF-Q0CXW4-F1
#
_cell.length_a   1.000
_cell.length_b   1.000
_cell.length_c   1.000
_cell.angle_alpha   90.00
_cell.angle_beta   90.00
_cell.angle_gamma   90.00
#
_symmetry.space_group_name_H-M   'P 1'
#
loop_
_entity.id
_entity.type
_entity.pdbx_description
1 polymer ?
#
loop_
_entity_poly.entity_id
_entity_poly.type
_entity_poly.pdbx_seq_one_letter_code
_entity_poly.pdbx_strand_id
1 'polypeptide(L)'
;MLLDAASDDLVEPDQVRRLLKELREVRTAKIRAGVDVLDAAATGGGGVALTGVGAMELGEGRGFIAGVVDGLRKIGASKEQARREQMAEEIANGGYDGTQDDDDMEF
;
A
#
# COMPACT_ATOMS: atom_id res chain seq x y z
N MET A 1 32.21 0.83 4.73
CA MET A 1 32.76 -0.26 5.59
C MET A 1 33.66 -1.25 4.86
N LEU A 2 33.33 -1.79 3.67
CA LEU A 2 34.30 -2.61 2.90
C LEU A 2 35.20 -1.73 2.01
N LEU A 3 34.58 -0.94 1.13
CA LEU A 3 35.29 0.01 0.24
C LEU A 3 36.07 1.12 0.97
N ASP A 4 35.90 1.27 2.28
CA ASP A 4 36.63 2.28 3.06
C ASP A 4 37.81 1.69 3.84
N ALA A 5 37.82 0.36 4.07
CA ALA A 5 38.81 -0.31 4.91
C ALA A 5 39.71 -1.29 4.12
N ALA A 6 39.23 -1.81 2.99
CA ALA A 6 39.90 -2.81 2.16
C ALA A 6 39.68 -2.51 0.67
N SER A 7 39.90 -1.25 0.26
CA SER A 7 39.74 -0.84 -1.14
C SER A 7 40.87 -1.33 -2.04
N ASP A 8 42.04 -1.57 -1.47
CA ASP A 8 43.25 -2.06 -2.13
C ASP A 8 43.14 -3.52 -2.59
N ASP A 9 42.29 -4.32 -1.94
CA ASP A 9 41.96 -5.69 -2.34
C ASP A 9 41.01 -5.78 -3.55
N LEU A 10 40.51 -4.65 -4.05
CA LEU A 10 39.49 -4.58 -5.09
C LEU A 10 40.05 -4.03 -6.40
N VAL A 11 39.60 -4.59 -7.51
CA VAL A 11 39.86 -4.05 -8.85
C VAL A 11 38.93 -2.86 -9.07
N GLU A 12 39.50 -1.70 -9.38
CA GLU A 12 38.78 -0.45 -9.67
C GLU A 12 37.74 -0.03 -8.61
N PRO A 13 38.17 0.20 -7.34
CA PRO A 13 37.25 0.47 -6.22
C PRO A 13 36.36 1.71 -6.42
N ASP A 14 36.85 2.73 -7.13
CA ASP A 14 36.08 3.93 -7.46
C ASP A 14 34.93 3.65 -8.43
N GLN A 15 35.14 2.75 -9.40
CA GLN A 15 34.09 2.33 -10.32
C GLN A 15 33.01 1.55 -9.56
N VAL A 16 33.41 0.63 -8.68
CA VAL A 16 32.48 -0.11 -7.83
C VAL A 16 31.67 0.85 -6.95
N ARG A 17 32.31 1.84 -6.34
CA ARG A 17 31.63 2.87 -5.53
C ARG A 17 30.58 3.64 -6.35
N ARG A 18 30.92 4.03 -7.59
CA ARG A 18 30.00 4.70 -8.50
C ARG A 18 28.81 3.82 -8.87
N LEU A 19 29.04 2.57 -9.28
CA LEU A 19 27.98 1.63 -9.66
C LEU A 19 27.03 1.33 -8.51
N LEU A 20 27.54 1.16 -7.29
CA LEU A 20 26.71 0.96 -6.10
C LEU A 20 25.83 2.19 -5.80
N LYS A 21 26.36 3.40 -6.00
CA LYS A 21 25.58 4.64 -5.85
C LYS A 21 24.46 4.72 -6.89
N GLU A 22 24.77 4.49 -8.16
CA GLU A 22 23.79 4.49 -9.25
C GLU A 22 22.70 3.42 -9.01
N LEU A 23 23.10 2.22 -8.58
CA LEU A 23 22.15 1.15 -8.23
C LEU A 23 21.21 1.55 -7.09
N ARG A 24 21.75 2.18 -6.03
CA ARG A 24 20.94 2.67 -4.90
C ARG A 24 19.95 3.74 -5.34
N GLU A 25 20.37 4.67 -6.19
CA GLU A 25 19.50 5.73 -6.72
C GLU A 25 18.32 5.14 -7.51
N VAL A 26 18.59 4.20 -8.42
CA VAL A 26 17.54 3.52 -9.20
C VAL A 26 16.60 2.73 -8.29
N ARG A 27 17.12 2.00 -7.30
CA ARG A 27 16.30 1.21 -6.38
C ARG A 27 15.42 2.10 -5.51
N THR A 28 15.93 3.24 -5.05
CA THR A 28 15.15 4.24 -4.30
C THR A 28 14.03 4.84 -5.17
N ALA A 29 14.34 5.16 -6.43
CA ALA A 29 13.34 5.67 -7.37
C ALA A 29 12.22 4.64 -7.61
N LYS A 30 12.56 3.36 -7.76
CA LYS A 30 11.57 2.28 -7.93
C LYS A 30 10.67 2.10 -6.71
N ILE A 31 11.22 2.21 -5.48
CA ILE A 31 10.41 2.13 -4.26
C ILE A 31 9.37 3.27 -4.22
N ARG A 32 9.76 4.49 -4.62
CA ARG A 32 8.84 5.63 -4.68
C ARG A 32 7.78 5.46 -5.77
N ALA A 33 8.14 4.93 -6.93
CA ALA A 33 7.18 4.63 -8.00
C ALA A 33 6.19 3.51 -7.58
N GLY A 34 6.61 2.58 -6.72
CA GLY A 34 5.76 1.52 -6.19
C GLY A 34 4.69 1.98 -5.18
N VAL A 35 4.66 3.26 -4.82
CA VAL A 35 3.69 3.82 -3.85
C VAL A 35 2.25 3.71 -4.36
N ASP A 36 2.03 3.77 -5.67
CA ASP A 36 0.70 3.65 -6.27
C ASP A 36 0.03 2.31 -5.94
N VAL A 37 0.83 1.25 -5.73
CA VAL A 37 0.34 -0.09 -5.34
C VAL A 37 -0.16 -0.12 -3.89
N LEU A 38 0.27 0.83 -3.05
CA LEU A 38 -0.14 0.90 -1.64
C LEU A 38 -1.63 1.24 -1.50
N ASP A 39 -2.23 2.00 -2.43
CA ASP A 39 -3.64 2.37 -2.36
C ASP A 39 -4.56 1.15 -2.53
N ALA A 40 -4.29 0.34 -3.54
CA ALA A 40 -5.01 -0.91 -3.77
C ALA A 40 -4.85 -1.88 -2.59
N ALA A 41 -3.65 -1.95 -2.00
CA ALA A 41 -3.41 -2.82 -0.86
C ALA A 41 -4.10 -2.33 0.43
N ALA A 42 -4.12 -1.02 0.68
CA ALA A 42 -4.69 -0.44 1.89
C ALA A 42 -6.23 -0.52 1.93
N THR A 43 -6.88 -0.40 0.78
CA THR A 43 -8.35 -0.41 0.66
C THR A 43 -8.94 -1.81 0.49
N GLY A 44 -8.22 -2.74 -0.17
CA GLY A 44 -8.67 -4.12 -0.40
C GLY A 44 -8.32 -5.14 0.70
N GLY A 45 -7.74 -4.70 1.83
CA GLY A 45 -7.31 -5.61 2.91
C GLY A 45 -6.10 -6.50 2.54
N GLY A 46 -5.36 -6.14 1.50
CA GLY A 46 -4.22 -6.88 0.98
C GLY A 46 -2.87 -6.49 1.58
N GLY A 47 -1.82 -7.17 1.12
CA GLY A 47 -0.42 -6.84 1.41
C GLY A 47 0.37 -6.53 0.14
N VAL A 48 1.48 -5.80 0.27
CA VAL A 48 2.38 -5.51 -0.84
C VAL A 48 3.62 -6.39 -0.74
N ALA A 49 3.93 -7.09 -1.82
CA ALA A 49 5.13 -7.90 -1.91
C ALA A 49 6.36 -6.99 -2.13
N LEU A 50 7.28 -6.96 -1.16
CA LEU A 50 8.55 -6.22 -1.25
C LEU A 50 9.69 -7.12 -1.71
N THR A 51 9.49 -7.85 -2.81
CA THR A 51 10.48 -8.79 -3.34
C THR A 51 11.71 -8.05 -3.83
N GLY A 52 12.89 -8.51 -3.40
CA GLY A 52 14.17 -7.92 -3.81
C GLY A 52 14.51 -6.60 -3.15
N VAL A 53 13.72 -6.11 -2.17
CA VAL A 53 14.02 -4.91 -1.38
C VAL A 53 14.97 -5.28 -0.24
N GLY A 54 16.06 -4.52 -0.10
CA GLY A 54 17.05 -4.74 0.95
C GLY A 54 16.65 -4.11 2.29
N ALA A 55 17.23 -4.59 3.39
CA ALA A 55 16.95 -4.09 4.74
C ALA A 55 17.23 -2.58 4.90
N MET A 56 18.30 -2.05 4.30
CA MET A 56 18.59 -0.60 4.37
C MET A 56 17.54 0.23 3.64
N GLU A 57 17.09 -0.21 2.48
CA GLU A 57 16.09 0.50 1.68
C GLU A 57 14.74 0.50 2.39
N LEU A 58 14.39 -0.62 3.01
CA LEU A 58 13.25 -0.72 3.90
C LEU A 58 13.40 0.22 5.10
N GLY A 59 14.58 0.28 5.73
CA GLY A 59 14.85 1.18 6.85
C GLY A 59 14.62 2.65 6.51
N GLU A 60 15.04 3.08 5.31
CA GLU A 60 14.85 4.45 4.82
C GLU A 60 13.37 4.76 4.47
N GLY A 61 12.66 3.81 3.86
CA GLY A 61 11.28 4.01 3.39
C GLY A 61 10.18 3.69 4.41
N ARG A 62 10.49 2.93 5.48
CA ARG A 62 9.49 2.31 6.37
C ARG A 62 8.52 3.32 6.98
N GLY A 63 9.00 4.43 7.51
CA GLY A 63 8.17 5.42 8.19
C GLY A 63 7.13 6.03 7.25
N PHE A 64 7.55 6.35 6.02
CA PHE A 64 6.67 6.86 4.98
C PHE A 64 5.62 5.83 4.55
N ILE A 65 6.05 4.61 4.20
CA ILE A 65 5.15 3.55 3.71
C ILE A 65 4.11 3.19 4.76
N ALA A 66 4.53 2.99 6.02
CA ALA A 66 3.61 2.68 7.11
C ALA A 66 2.61 3.82 7.34
N GLY A 67 3.08 5.07 7.34
CA GLY A 67 2.21 6.25 7.52
C GLY A 67 1.15 6.38 6.41
N VAL A 68 1.53 6.15 5.14
CA VAL A 68 0.60 6.17 4.01
C VAL A 68 -0.46 5.07 4.15
N VAL A 69 -0.04 3.82 4.41
CA VAL A 69 -0.96 2.69 4.54
C VAL A 69 -1.94 2.88 5.70
N ASP A 70 -1.45 3.34 6.85
CA ASP A 70 -2.30 3.60 8.02
C ASP A 70 -3.27 4.75 7.76
N GLY A 71 -2.83 5.80 7.05
CA GLY A 71 -3.68 6.91 6.64
C GLY A 71 -4.80 6.46 5.70
N LEU A 72 -4.46 5.70 4.65
CA LEU A 72 -5.41 5.18 3.68
C LEU A 72 -6.42 4.22 4.33
N ARG A 73 -5.98 3.37 5.26
CA ARG A 73 -6.87 2.48 6.03
C ARG A 73 -7.89 3.27 6.86
N LYS A 74 -7.46 4.34 7.54
CA LYS A 74 -8.37 5.21 8.31
C LYS A 74 -9.40 5.89 7.41
N ILE A 75 -8.97 6.39 6.25
CA ILE A 75 -9.85 7.01 5.26
C ILE A 75 -10.84 5.98 4.70
N GLY A 76 -10.37 4.77 4.36
CA GLY A 76 -11.21 3.68 3.87
C GLY A 76 -12.27 3.26 4.89
N ALA A 77 -11.88 3.07 6.15
CA ALA A 77 -12.80 2.74 7.24
C ALA A 77 -13.86 3.83 7.46
N SER A 78 -13.44 5.10 7.45
CA SER A 78 -14.36 6.24 7.59
C SER A 78 -15.36 6.33 6.43
N LYS A 79 -14.92 6.09 5.18
CA LYS A 79 -15.80 6.06 4.00
C LYS A 79 -16.81 4.92 4.08
N GLU A 80 -16.39 3.73 4.49
CA GLU A 80 -17.28 2.57 4.62
C GLU A 80 -18.30 2.77 5.75
N GLN A 81 -17.89 3.36 6.88
CA GLN A 81 -18.81 3.72 7.96
C GLN A 81 -19.85 4.75 7.52
N ALA A 82 -19.42 5.83 6.85
CA ALA A 82 -20.35 6.84 6.33
C ALA A 82 -21.33 6.26 5.32
N ARG A 83 -20.88 5.34 4.45
CA ARG A 83 -21.76 4.62 3.52
C ARG A 83 -22.77 3.74 4.25
N ARG A 84 -22.34 3.04 5.30
CA ARG A 84 -23.22 2.18 6.10
C ARG A 84 -24.22 2.98 6.93
N GLU A 85 -23.82 4.13 7.45
CA GLU A 85 -24.71 5.08 8.14
C GLU A 85 -25.73 5.68 7.18
N GLN A 86 -25.33 6.11 5.98
CA GLN A 86 -26.25 6.57 4.94
C GLN A 86 -27.25 5.49 4.53
N MET A 87 -26.80 4.25 4.31
CA MET A 87 -27.71 3.13 4.03
C MET A 87 -28.67 2.86 5.20
N ALA A 88 -28.19 2.94 6.44
CA ALA A 88 -29.03 2.75 7.62
C ALA A 88 -30.04 3.90 7.79
N GLU A 89 -29.65 5.14 7.49
CA GLU A 89 -30.52 6.31 7.48
C GLU A 89 -31.53 6.27 6.33
N GLU A 90 -31.15 5.80 5.14
CA GLU A 90 -32.08 5.56 4.02
C GLU A 90 -33.11 4.48 4.37
N ILE A 91 -32.68 3.37 4.98
CA ILE A 91 -33.57 2.33 5.51
C ILE A 91 -34.48 2.89 6.62
N ALA A 92 -33.97 3.80 7.46
CA ALA A 92 -34.74 4.38 8.57
C ALA A 92 -35.70 5.50 8.12
N ASN A 93 -35.37 6.29 7.10
CA ASN A 93 -36.19 7.40 6.59
C ASN A 93 -37.15 7.00 5.46
N GLY A 94 -36.95 5.84 4.80
CA GLY A 94 -37.63 5.47 3.56
C GLY A 94 -38.33 4.12 3.59
N GLY A 95 -39.43 4.04 4.34
CA GLY A 95 -40.62 3.27 3.94
C GLY A 95 -40.56 1.74 4.05
N TYR A 96 -41.16 1.24 5.14
CA TYR A 96 -42.04 0.08 5.04
C TYR A 96 -43.17 0.42 4.05
N ASP A 97 -42.98 0.09 2.77
CA ASP A 97 -44.10 -0.14 1.87
C ASP A 97 -44.53 -1.59 2.07
N GLY A 98 -45.59 -1.77 2.86
CA GLY A 98 -46.15 -3.06 3.14
C GLY A 98 -47.06 -3.53 2.01
N THR A 99 -46.91 -4.81 1.65
CA THR A 99 -47.91 -5.75 1.09
C THR A 99 -48.22 -5.77 -0.42
N GLN A 100 -48.27 -7.02 -0.95
CA GLN A 100 -48.74 -7.53 -2.27
C GLN A 100 -47.69 -7.50 -3.39
N ASP A 101 -47.31 -8.58 -4.08
CA ASP A 101 -47.82 -9.94 -4.28
C ASP A 101 -46.61 -10.87 -4.57
N ASP A 102 -46.61 -12.08 -4.02
CA ASP A 102 -46.05 -13.28 -4.66
C ASP A 102 -46.73 -14.51 -4.01
N ASP A 103 -48.06 -14.46 -3.92
CA ASP A 103 -48.90 -15.66 -3.98
C ASP A 103 -49.07 -16.01 -5.46
N ASP A 104 -48.03 -16.55 -6.09
CA ASP A 104 -48.19 -17.37 -7.29
C ASP A 104 -47.49 -18.72 -7.05
N MET A 105 -48.28 -19.62 -6.46
CA MET A 105 -48.04 -21.05 -6.55
C MET A 105 -48.09 -21.47 -8.03
N GLU A 106 -47.00 -22.02 -8.55
CA GLU A 106 -47.11 -23.08 -9.56
C GLU A 106 -46.19 -24.25 -9.22
N PHE A 107 -46.80 -25.44 -9.22
CA PHE A 107 -46.29 -26.75 -8.83
C PHE A 107 -45.29 -27.34 -9.83
#